data_AF-A0A9E1VNR5-F1
#
_entry.id   AF-A0A9E1VNR5-F1
#
_cell.length_a   1.000
_cell.length_b   1.000
_cell.length_c   1.000
_cell.angle_alpha   90.00
_cell.angle_beta   90.00
_cell.angle_gamma   90.00
#
_symmetry.space_group_name_H-M   'P 1'
#
loop_
_entity.id
_entity.type
_entity.pdbx_description
1 polymer ?
#
loop_
_entity_poly.entity_id
_entity_poly.type
_entity_poly.pdbx_seq_one_letter_code
_entity_poly.pdbx_strand_id
1 'polypeptide(L)'
;MDRRVFSRPSNRITILALDSNRYRGDLEALATNKRFRILHMTQNAPGWLLKPFYKELNIARYIKAKKNSPDAIDHKNAFEFMQKFLNIFYKYVSVDCVTTVNFRYAEDHNWSKASDKIGVPFIMLYRECLFATESIYNGVYNRIKGQYGRFHGSHIIVHNDVTKELFIKSGYCKKENISVCGALRMDFFMKSIQSNINLNRNIKFKKRFILFYFRNSMGMYKSKASNIPNAKYKDQDSQSIWEHKNQLFTDLHEAIIELAEENR
;
A
#
# COMPACT_ATOMS: atom_id res chain seq x y z
N MET A 1 -3.75 35.50 -22.29
CA MET A 1 -3.15 34.90 -21.09
C MET A 1 -4.23 34.80 -20.03
N ASP A 2 -4.95 33.68 -19.92
CA ASP A 2 -5.85 33.46 -18.77
C ASP A 2 -6.26 31.98 -18.70
N ARG A 3 -5.51 31.22 -17.91
CA ARG A 3 -5.86 29.88 -17.39
C ARG A 3 -4.76 29.44 -16.42
N ARG A 4 -4.68 30.08 -15.25
CA ARG A 4 -3.98 29.47 -14.11
C ARG A 4 -4.95 28.51 -13.45
N VAL A 5 -4.89 27.25 -13.85
CA VAL A 5 -5.69 26.13 -13.33
C VAL A 5 -5.19 25.79 -11.92
N PHE A 6 -5.60 26.59 -10.94
CA PHE A 6 -5.34 26.34 -9.53
C PHE A 6 -6.67 26.10 -8.84
N SER A 7 -6.78 24.94 -8.20
CA SER A 7 -8.03 24.43 -7.66
C SER A 7 -8.56 25.36 -6.56
N ARG A 8 -9.68 26.04 -6.81
CA ARG A 8 -10.34 26.81 -5.76
C ARG A 8 -10.69 25.90 -4.58
N PRO A 9 -10.66 26.43 -3.34
CA PRO A 9 -11.24 25.78 -2.18
C PRO A 9 -12.66 25.31 -2.48
N SER A 10 -13.00 24.11 -2.01
CA SER A 10 -14.30 23.49 -2.22
C SER A 10 -14.96 23.27 -0.85
N ASN A 11 -16.29 23.14 -0.82
CA ASN A 11 -17.00 22.62 0.34
C ASN A 11 -16.76 21.11 0.58
N ARG A 12 -15.95 20.46 -0.27
CA ARG A 12 -15.53 19.07 -0.18
C ARG A 12 -14.13 18.99 0.43
N ILE A 13 -13.89 17.93 1.21
CA ILE A 13 -12.56 17.58 1.70
C ILE A 13 -11.72 17.13 0.50
N THR A 14 -10.65 17.84 0.21
CA THR A 14 -9.76 17.60 -0.92
C THR A 14 -8.59 16.71 -0.53
N ILE A 15 -8.55 15.52 -1.10
CA ILE A 15 -7.56 14.49 -0.80
C ILE A 15 -6.58 14.38 -1.96
N LEU A 16 -5.30 14.63 -1.69
CA LEU A 16 -4.22 14.37 -2.64
C LEU A 16 -3.73 12.94 -2.50
N ALA A 17 -3.95 12.11 -3.52
CA ALA A 17 -3.49 10.72 -3.55
C ALA A 17 -2.13 10.61 -4.25
N LEU A 18 -1.09 10.27 -3.47
CA LEU A 18 0.26 10.05 -3.96
C LEU A 18 0.36 8.68 -4.62
N ASP A 19 0.88 8.65 -5.84
CA ASP A 19 0.88 7.46 -6.70
C ASP A 19 -0.49 6.82 -6.90
N SER A 20 -1.42 7.65 -7.39
CA SER A 20 -2.81 7.28 -7.66
C SER A 20 -3.00 5.95 -8.42
N ASN A 21 -2.10 5.61 -9.35
CA ASN A 21 -2.15 4.35 -10.11
C ASN A 21 -2.03 3.11 -9.22
N ARG A 22 -1.37 3.23 -8.07
CA ARG A 22 -1.25 2.10 -7.16
C ARG A 22 -2.59 1.77 -6.54
N TYR A 23 -3.54 2.68 -6.37
CA TYR A 23 -4.77 2.49 -5.57
C TYR A 23 -5.74 1.41 -6.10
N ARG A 24 -5.64 0.93 -7.35
CA ARG A 24 -6.38 -0.26 -7.83
C ARG A 24 -7.88 -0.28 -7.46
N GLY A 25 -8.62 0.80 -7.73
CA GLY A 25 -10.06 0.87 -7.45
C GLY A 25 -10.44 1.57 -6.12
N ASP A 26 -9.49 1.78 -5.21
CA ASP A 26 -9.78 2.41 -3.91
C ASP A 26 -10.15 3.90 -4.07
N LEU A 27 -9.51 4.64 -5.00
CA LEU A 27 -9.81 6.06 -5.21
C LEU A 27 -11.16 6.25 -5.91
N GLU A 28 -11.52 5.35 -6.81
CA GLU A 28 -12.81 5.33 -7.49
C GLU A 28 -13.94 5.11 -6.48
N ALA A 29 -13.77 4.15 -5.56
CA ALA A 29 -14.69 3.95 -4.45
C ALA A 29 -14.80 5.20 -3.56
N LEU A 30 -13.67 5.82 -3.20
CA LEU A 30 -13.64 7.04 -2.39
C LEU A 30 -14.33 8.22 -3.08
N ALA A 31 -14.11 8.37 -4.38
CA ALA A 31 -14.67 9.43 -5.21
C ALA A 31 -16.20 9.36 -5.37
N THR A 32 -16.83 8.19 -5.12
CA THR A 32 -18.31 8.12 -5.11
C THR A 32 -18.95 8.94 -4.00
N ASN A 33 -18.21 9.21 -2.92
CA ASN A 33 -18.69 10.06 -1.85
C ASN A 33 -18.54 11.54 -2.25
N LYS A 34 -19.68 12.23 -2.41
CA LYS A 34 -19.73 13.65 -2.78
C LYS A 34 -19.02 14.57 -1.78
N ARG A 35 -18.71 14.12 -0.55
CA ARG A 35 -17.93 14.89 0.43
C ARG A 35 -16.45 14.98 0.10
N PHE A 36 -15.91 14.07 -0.72
CA PHE A 36 -14.47 14.00 -1.01
C PHE A 36 -14.16 14.43 -2.43
N ARG A 37 -13.20 15.32 -2.61
CA ARG A 37 -12.61 15.64 -3.91
C ARG A 37 -11.24 14.96 -3.99
N ILE A 38 -11.04 14.08 -4.96
CA ILE A 38 -9.79 13.34 -5.08
C ILE A 38 -8.90 14.00 -6.15
N LEU A 39 -7.68 14.38 -5.77
CA LEU A 39 -6.64 14.83 -6.67
C LEU A 39 -5.64 13.68 -6.87
N HIS A 40 -5.38 13.35 -8.14
CA HIS A 40 -4.52 12.24 -8.51
C HIS A 40 -3.13 12.76 -8.86
N MET A 41 -2.10 12.18 -8.24
CA MET A 41 -0.71 12.41 -8.64
C MET A 41 -0.04 11.07 -8.95
N THR A 42 0.67 10.98 -10.07
CA THR A 42 1.42 9.77 -10.48
C THR A 42 2.89 9.89 -10.09
N GLN A 43 3.56 8.77 -9.77
CA GLN A 43 4.89 8.78 -9.16
C GLN A 43 6.03 9.47 -9.94
N ASN A 44 5.87 9.68 -11.25
CA ASN A 44 6.81 10.46 -12.04
C ASN A 44 6.98 11.90 -11.50
N ALA A 45 5.92 12.48 -10.95
CA ALA A 45 5.86 13.87 -10.50
C ALA A 45 6.26 14.13 -9.02
N PRO A 46 6.31 13.15 -8.12
CA PRO A 46 7.02 13.34 -6.84
C PRO A 46 8.51 12.99 -6.94
N GLY A 47 8.85 11.94 -7.69
CA GLY A 47 10.20 11.41 -7.75
C GLY A 47 11.22 12.43 -8.28
N TRP A 48 10.90 13.19 -9.33
CA TRP A 48 11.81 14.19 -9.92
C TRP A 48 12.24 15.30 -8.94
N LEU A 49 11.38 15.70 -8.01
CA LEU A 49 11.71 16.72 -7.00
C LEU A 49 12.77 16.22 -6.02
N LEU A 50 12.83 14.90 -5.78
CA LEU A 50 13.74 14.28 -4.84
C LEU A 50 15.01 13.73 -5.49
N LYS A 51 15.02 13.53 -6.82
CA LYS A 51 16.18 13.04 -7.58
C LYS A 51 17.49 13.80 -7.30
N PRO A 52 17.50 15.14 -7.16
CA PRO A 52 18.74 15.86 -6.87
C PRO A 52 19.35 15.50 -5.51
N PHE A 53 18.55 15.00 -4.57
CA PHE A 53 18.99 14.66 -3.21
C PHE A 53 19.29 13.17 -3.06
N TYR A 54 18.62 12.30 -3.81
CA TYR A 54 18.70 10.85 -3.63
C TYR A 54 19.44 10.15 -4.77
N LYS A 55 20.52 9.45 -4.39
CA LYS A 55 21.29 8.56 -5.25
C LYS A 55 20.53 7.30 -5.65
N GLU A 56 19.61 6.84 -4.81
CA GLU A 56 18.75 5.68 -5.08
C GLU A 56 17.38 5.83 -4.40
N LEU A 57 16.39 5.04 -4.84
CA LEU A 57 15.01 5.11 -4.33
C LEU A 57 14.74 4.17 -3.16
N ASN A 58 15.74 3.92 -2.31
CA ASN A 58 15.59 3.11 -1.11
C ASN A 58 15.52 3.97 0.14
N ILE A 59 14.30 4.32 0.58
CA ILE A 59 14.11 5.23 1.71
C ILE A 59 14.70 4.74 3.04
N ALA A 60 14.77 3.42 3.25
CA ALA A 60 15.32 2.85 4.48
C ALA A 60 16.79 3.23 4.69
N ARG A 61 17.56 3.39 3.61
CA ARG A 61 18.95 3.87 3.65
C ARG A 61 19.03 5.25 4.31
N TYR A 62 18.15 6.16 3.89
CA TYR A 62 18.13 7.54 4.35
C TYR A 62 17.58 7.67 5.77
N ILE A 63 16.53 6.92 6.13
CA ILE A 63 15.95 6.92 7.49
C ILE A 63 16.96 6.44 8.52
N LYS A 64 17.77 5.43 8.18
CA LYS A 64 18.78 4.85 9.08
C LYS A 64 20.17 5.47 8.96
N ALA A 65 20.32 6.50 8.13
CA ALA A 65 21.62 7.09 7.88
C ALA A 65 22.26 7.57 9.19
N LYS A 66 23.54 7.27 9.39
CA LYS A 66 24.30 7.74 10.56
C LYS A 66 24.24 9.26 10.59
N LYS A 67 24.02 9.84 11.77
CA LYS A 67 24.02 11.30 11.95
C LYS A 67 25.27 11.92 11.30
N ASN A 68 25.06 12.98 10.52
CA ASN A 68 26.08 13.71 9.75
C ASN A 68 26.73 12.94 8.58
N SER A 69 26.23 11.75 8.20
CA SER A 69 26.65 11.13 6.94
C SER A 69 26.09 11.92 5.73
N PRO A 70 26.67 11.76 4.52
CA PRO A 70 26.11 12.35 3.31
C PRO A 70 24.63 12.03 3.13
N ASP A 71 24.23 10.76 3.30
CA ASP A 71 22.83 10.35 3.17
C ASP A 71 21.91 11.04 4.20
N ALA A 72 22.40 11.27 5.43
CA ALA A 72 21.61 11.96 6.46
C ALA A 72 21.44 13.45 6.14
N ILE A 73 22.49 14.08 5.61
CA ILE A 73 22.47 15.48 5.17
C ILE A 73 21.53 15.64 3.97
N ASP A 74 21.65 14.76 2.97
CA ASP A 74 20.79 14.75 1.78
C ASP A 74 19.32 14.53 2.15
N HIS A 75 19.04 13.61 3.07
CA HIS A 75 17.69 13.37 3.57
C HIS A 75 17.10 14.59 4.28
N LYS A 76 17.92 15.28 5.10
CA LYS A 76 17.50 16.53 5.76
C LYS A 76 17.23 17.64 4.74
N ASN A 77 18.13 17.83 3.78
CA ASN A 77 17.98 18.85 2.73
C ASN A 77 16.75 18.60 1.86
N ALA A 78 16.50 17.33 1.49
CA ALA A 78 15.31 16.92 0.74
C ALA A 78 14.03 17.23 1.52
N PHE A 79 14.01 16.95 2.82
CA PHE A 79 12.88 17.26 3.68
C PHE A 79 12.62 18.78 3.79
N GLU A 80 13.66 19.57 4.05
CA GLU A 80 13.55 21.03 4.16
C GLU A 80 13.11 21.68 2.83
N PHE A 81 13.63 21.18 1.71
CA PHE A 81 13.18 21.57 0.37
C PHE A 81 11.69 21.27 0.19
N MET A 82 11.26 20.05 0.50
CA MET A 82 9.86 19.65 0.37
C MET A 82 8.93 20.48 1.24
N GLN A 83 9.33 20.83 2.47
CA GLN A 83 8.53 21.72 3.32
C GLN A 83 8.32 23.10 2.67
N LYS A 84 9.38 23.70 2.13
CA LYS A 84 9.31 25.00 1.45
C LYS A 84 8.45 24.92 0.19
N PHE A 85 8.67 23.89 -0.63
CA PHE A 85 7.90 23.64 -1.83
C PHE A 85 6.41 23.46 -1.52
N LEU A 86 6.05 22.59 -0.57
CA LEU A 86 4.66 22.30 -0.24
C LEU A 86 3.93 23.49 0.40
N ASN A 87 4.61 24.30 1.21
CA ASN A 87 4.06 25.54 1.73
C ASN A 87 3.65 26.53 0.64
N ILE A 88 4.32 26.50 -0.52
CA ILE A 88 3.96 27.31 -1.68
C ILE A 88 2.90 26.58 -2.50
N PHE A 89 3.12 25.31 -2.81
CA PHE A 89 2.23 24.50 -3.64
C PHE A 89 0.81 24.43 -3.08
N TYR A 90 0.64 24.21 -1.77
CA TYR A 90 -0.68 24.13 -1.15
C TYR A 90 -1.42 25.47 -1.03
N LYS A 91 -0.75 26.62 -1.27
CA LYS A 91 -1.45 27.90 -1.46
C LYS A 91 -2.20 27.97 -2.79
N TYR A 92 -1.73 27.22 -3.78
CA TYR A 92 -2.31 27.17 -5.12
C TYR A 92 -3.19 25.93 -5.32
N VAL A 93 -2.89 24.84 -4.62
CA VAL A 93 -3.66 23.60 -4.66
C VAL A 93 -4.24 23.35 -3.29
N SER A 94 -5.52 23.67 -3.10
CA SER A 94 -6.22 23.35 -1.85
C SER A 94 -6.20 21.85 -1.59
N VAL A 95 -5.43 21.43 -0.58
CA VAL A 95 -5.32 20.04 -0.15
C VAL A 95 -5.60 20.00 1.35
N ASP A 96 -6.64 19.26 1.73
CA ASP A 96 -7.04 19.09 3.13
C ASP A 96 -6.39 17.84 3.75
N CYS A 97 -5.97 16.88 2.93
CA CYS A 97 -5.29 15.67 3.38
C CYS A 97 -4.45 15.05 2.25
N VAL A 98 -3.35 14.40 2.61
CA VAL A 98 -2.53 13.60 1.70
C VAL A 98 -2.67 12.12 2.04
N THR A 99 -2.72 11.27 1.02
CA THR A 99 -2.71 9.82 1.23
C THR A 99 -1.65 9.12 0.39
N THR A 100 -1.17 7.99 0.90
CA THR A 100 -0.39 6.98 0.15
C THR A 100 -0.91 5.59 0.53
N VAL A 101 -0.48 4.60 -0.24
CA VAL A 101 -0.84 3.19 -0.04
C VAL A 101 0.22 2.36 0.66
N ASN A 102 1.45 2.89 0.80
CA ASN A 102 2.56 2.18 1.41
C ASN A 102 3.62 3.14 1.95
N PHE A 103 4.23 2.78 3.08
CA PHE A 103 5.31 3.54 3.70
C PHE A 103 6.68 3.35 3.02
N ARG A 104 6.80 2.41 2.08
CA ARG A 104 8.08 2.03 1.44
C ARG A 104 8.52 2.96 0.31
N TYR A 105 7.63 3.79 -0.22
CA TYR A 105 7.96 4.63 -1.38
C TYR A 105 8.79 5.83 -0.95
N ALA A 106 10.00 5.94 -1.49
CA ALA A 106 10.91 7.03 -1.17
C ALA A 106 10.39 8.37 -1.67
N GLU A 107 9.73 8.33 -2.82
CA GLU A 107 9.09 9.45 -3.51
C GLU A 107 7.99 10.07 -2.64
N ASP A 108 7.24 9.23 -1.92
CA ASP A 108 6.11 9.65 -1.09
C ASP A 108 6.56 10.07 0.32
N HIS A 109 7.72 9.58 0.79
CA HIS A 109 8.15 9.73 2.18
C HIS A 109 8.29 11.19 2.59
N ASN A 110 9.11 11.97 1.87
CA ASN A 110 9.28 13.40 2.22
C ASN A 110 8.01 14.20 1.94
N TRP A 111 7.24 13.85 0.91
CA TRP A 111 5.99 14.53 0.61
C TRP A 111 5.01 14.39 1.77
N SER A 112 4.76 13.15 2.20
CA SER A 112 3.85 12.84 3.30
C SER A 112 4.33 13.42 4.62
N LYS A 113 5.62 13.26 4.95
CA LYS A 113 6.23 13.80 6.18
C LYS A 113 6.20 15.32 6.21
N ALA A 114 6.52 15.98 5.10
CA ALA A 114 6.51 17.44 5.01
C ALA A 114 5.08 17.98 5.07
N SER A 115 4.11 17.32 4.43
CA SER A 115 2.69 17.69 4.48
C SER A 115 2.17 17.68 5.91
N ASP A 116 2.39 16.59 6.64
CA ASP A 116 1.93 16.46 8.04
C ASP A 116 2.58 17.53 8.93
N LYS A 117 3.89 17.79 8.71
CA LYS A 117 4.63 18.81 9.45
C LYS A 117 4.14 20.25 9.22
N ILE A 118 3.59 20.56 8.05
CA ILE A 118 3.02 21.89 7.73
C ILE A 118 1.51 21.98 8.00
N GLY A 119 0.93 20.97 8.67
CA GLY A 119 -0.46 20.98 9.12
C GLY A 119 -1.46 20.37 8.13
N VAL A 120 -1.02 19.76 7.03
CA VAL A 120 -1.89 18.99 6.13
C VAL A 120 -1.79 17.51 6.49
N PRO A 121 -2.81 16.92 7.13
CA PRO A 121 -2.72 15.58 7.71
C PRO A 121 -2.38 14.52 6.67
N PHE A 122 -1.45 13.65 7.01
CA PHE A 122 -1.11 12.48 6.21
C PHE A 122 -1.84 11.23 6.72
N ILE A 123 -2.68 10.63 5.86
CA ILE A 123 -3.40 9.39 6.14
C ILE A 123 -2.92 8.28 5.20
N MET A 124 -2.34 7.21 5.75
CA MET A 124 -1.93 6.06 4.94
C MET A 124 -3.08 5.06 4.80
N LEU A 125 -3.54 4.82 3.56
CA LEU A 125 -4.49 3.76 3.23
C LEU A 125 -3.71 2.48 2.91
N TYR A 126 -3.24 1.77 3.93
CA TYR A 126 -2.32 0.64 3.75
C TYR A 126 -3.03 -0.63 3.28
N ARG A 127 -2.50 -1.24 2.22
CA ARG A 127 -3.23 -2.28 1.46
C ARG A 127 -2.58 -3.65 1.40
N GLU A 128 -1.31 -3.74 1.81
CA GLU A 128 -0.55 -4.99 1.84
C GLU A 128 -0.88 -5.74 3.14
N CYS A 129 -2.16 -6.10 3.29
CA CYS A 129 -2.73 -6.69 4.52
C CYS A 129 -2.89 -8.22 4.44
N LEU A 130 -2.39 -8.86 3.38
CA LEU A 130 -2.47 -10.31 3.20
C LEU A 130 -1.24 -10.99 3.82
N PHE A 131 -1.36 -11.35 5.10
CA PHE A 131 -0.35 -12.13 5.81
C PHE A 131 -0.73 -13.61 5.84
N ALA A 132 -0.69 -14.25 4.66
CA ALA A 132 -1.14 -15.64 4.49
C ALA A 132 -0.30 -16.67 5.26
N THR A 133 0.95 -16.33 5.62
CA THR A 133 1.85 -17.21 6.38
C THR A 133 2.63 -16.44 7.43
N GLU A 134 3.09 -17.14 8.46
CA GLU A 134 3.93 -16.60 9.53
C GLU A 134 5.24 -16.02 8.98
N SER A 135 5.81 -16.62 7.94
CA SER A 135 7.02 -16.12 7.28
C SER A 135 6.80 -14.74 6.65
N ILE A 136 5.66 -14.53 5.96
CA ILE A 136 5.31 -13.22 5.41
C ILE A 136 5.11 -12.21 6.54
N TYR A 137 4.38 -12.59 7.59
CA TYR A 137 4.16 -11.74 8.77
C TYR A 137 5.48 -11.31 9.41
N ASN A 138 6.34 -12.27 9.76
CA ASN A 138 7.64 -12.02 10.41
C ASN A 138 8.57 -11.21 9.51
N GLY A 139 8.59 -11.48 8.22
CA GLY A 139 9.38 -10.71 7.25
C GLY A 139 8.97 -9.23 7.21
N VAL A 140 7.67 -8.94 7.27
CA VAL A 140 7.17 -7.57 7.30
C VAL A 140 7.38 -6.92 8.68
N TYR A 141 7.14 -7.65 9.76
CA TYR A 141 7.41 -7.19 11.14
C TYR A 141 8.87 -6.78 11.32
N ASN A 142 9.81 -7.66 10.96
CA ASN A 142 11.25 -7.41 11.07
C ASN A 142 11.69 -6.26 10.17
N ARG A 143 11.11 -6.15 8.97
CA ARG A 143 11.39 -5.04 8.07
C ARG A 143 10.97 -3.71 8.69
N ILE A 144 9.76 -3.62 9.22
CA ILE A 144 9.26 -2.36 9.83
C ILE A 144 10.11 -1.98 11.03
N LYS A 145 10.26 -2.90 11.99
CA LYS A 145 11.03 -2.70 13.22
C LYS A 145 12.49 -2.36 12.92
N GLY A 146 13.06 -2.98 11.90
CA GLY A 146 14.46 -2.82 11.54
C GLY A 146 14.76 -1.66 10.59
N GLN A 147 13.80 -1.14 9.81
CA GLN A 147 14.11 -0.25 8.68
C GLN A 147 13.35 1.07 8.61
N TYR A 148 12.13 1.17 9.14
CA TYR A 148 11.22 2.27 8.78
C TYR A 148 10.89 3.23 9.93
N GLY A 149 11.56 3.12 11.08
CA GLY A 149 11.37 4.02 12.22
C GLY A 149 9.93 4.02 12.72
N ARG A 150 9.46 5.16 13.23
CA ARG A 150 8.05 5.38 13.61
C ARG A 150 7.30 6.06 12.48
N PHE A 151 6.03 5.76 12.36
CA PHE A 151 5.09 6.44 11.47
C PHE A 151 5.05 7.94 11.79
N HIS A 152 5.20 8.76 10.76
CA HIS A 152 5.26 10.22 10.86
C HIS A 152 3.96 10.92 10.45
N GLY A 153 2.92 10.16 10.09
CA GLY A 153 1.64 10.72 9.69
C GLY A 153 0.62 10.78 10.80
N SER A 154 -0.51 11.40 10.47
CA SER A 154 -1.67 11.55 11.34
C SER A 154 -2.39 10.22 11.60
N HIS A 155 -2.63 9.39 10.57
CA HIS A 155 -3.41 8.15 10.76
C HIS A 155 -3.07 7.04 9.75
N ILE A 156 -3.31 5.78 10.14
CA ILE A 156 -3.21 4.61 9.27
C ILE A 156 -4.57 3.91 9.20
N ILE A 157 -5.02 3.57 8.00
CA ILE A 157 -6.18 2.71 7.76
C ILE A 157 -5.68 1.40 7.18
N VAL A 158 -6.08 0.28 7.80
CA VAL A 158 -5.74 -1.08 7.37
C VAL A 158 -6.98 -1.91 7.14
N HIS A 159 -6.81 -3.05 6.46
CA HIS A 159 -7.94 -3.91 6.09
C HIS A 159 -8.38 -4.86 7.22
N ASN A 160 -7.50 -5.26 8.12
CA ASN A 160 -7.78 -6.29 9.13
C ASN A 160 -6.97 -6.09 10.43
N ASP A 161 -7.42 -6.74 11.50
CA ASP A 161 -6.79 -6.65 12.83
C ASP A 161 -5.37 -7.22 12.86
N VAL A 162 -5.08 -8.27 12.07
CA VAL A 162 -3.73 -8.84 11.98
C VAL A 162 -2.71 -7.78 11.55
N THR A 163 -3.07 -6.94 10.58
CA THR A 163 -2.21 -5.85 10.12
C THR A 163 -2.09 -4.73 11.15
N LYS A 164 -3.20 -4.39 11.82
CA LYS A 164 -3.19 -3.40 12.89
C LYS A 164 -2.23 -3.82 14.02
N GLU A 165 -2.36 -5.06 14.47
CA GLU A 165 -1.52 -5.63 15.52
C GLU A 165 -0.05 -5.67 15.10
N LEU A 166 0.25 -6.00 13.83
CA LEU A 166 1.61 -5.98 13.31
C LEU A 166 2.25 -4.58 13.42
N PHE A 167 1.53 -3.52 13.05
CA PHE A 167 2.05 -2.15 13.15
C PHE A 167 2.24 -1.68 14.59
N ILE A 168 1.31 -2.03 15.49
CA ILE A 168 1.42 -1.69 16.92
C ILE A 168 2.58 -2.45 17.56
N LYS A 169 2.65 -3.78 17.38
CA LYS A 169 3.70 -4.64 17.97
C LYS A 169 5.10 -4.35 17.44
N SER A 170 5.21 -3.86 16.21
CA SER A 170 6.51 -3.43 15.65
C SER A 170 6.96 -2.06 16.17
N GLY A 171 6.09 -1.36 16.92
CA GLY A 171 6.35 -0.01 17.41
C GLY A 171 6.26 1.06 16.31
N TYR A 172 5.65 0.73 15.17
CA TYR A 172 5.55 1.64 14.04
C TYR A 172 4.57 2.78 14.32
N CYS A 173 3.39 2.48 14.85
CA CYS A 173 2.40 3.48 15.23
C CYS A 173 1.80 3.16 16.60
N LYS A 174 1.14 4.17 17.19
CA LYS A 174 0.35 3.98 18.40
C LYS A 174 -1.05 3.46 18.06
N LYS A 175 -1.76 2.92 19.05
CA LYS A 175 -3.08 2.28 18.87
C LYS A 175 -4.14 3.30 18.41
N GLU A 176 -4.04 4.54 18.86
CA GLU A 176 -4.91 5.65 18.52
C GLU A 176 -4.74 6.14 17.07
N ASN A 177 -3.57 5.91 16.46
CA ASN A 177 -3.24 6.38 15.11
C ASN A 177 -3.50 5.31 14.04
N ILE A 178 -4.29 4.27 14.35
CA ILE A 178 -4.59 3.18 13.41
C ILE A 178 -6.00 2.61 13.56
N SER A 179 -6.71 2.51 12.43
CA SER A 179 -8.06 1.95 12.35
C SER A 179 -8.15 0.80 11.35
N VAL A 180 -9.04 -0.15 11.64
CA VAL A 180 -9.38 -1.25 10.74
C VAL A 180 -10.70 -0.89 10.07
N CYS A 181 -10.67 -0.71 8.74
CA CYS A 181 -11.85 -0.29 7.97
C CYS A 181 -12.16 -1.20 6.77
N GLY A 182 -11.46 -2.33 6.64
CA GLY A 182 -11.60 -3.21 5.48
C GLY A 182 -10.91 -2.67 4.22
N ALA A 183 -11.07 -3.40 3.12
CA ALA A 183 -10.53 -3.00 1.82
C ALA A 183 -11.57 -2.18 1.06
N LEU A 184 -11.31 -0.88 0.86
CA LEU A 184 -12.27 0.07 0.29
C LEU A 184 -12.81 -0.37 -1.09
N ARG A 185 -11.96 -0.93 -1.96
CA ARG A 185 -12.40 -1.49 -3.25
C ARG A 185 -13.47 -2.60 -3.16
N MET A 186 -13.60 -3.26 -2.01
CA MET A 186 -14.57 -4.35 -1.82
C MET A 186 -15.98 -3.81 -1.56
N ASP A 187 -16.17 -2.53 -1.29
CA ASP A 187 -17.47 -1.94 -1.00
C ASP A 187 -18.49 -2.19 -2.13
N PHE A 188 -18.06 -2.04 -3.39
CA PHE A 188 -18.92 -2.31 -4.54
C PHE A 188 -19.28 -3.79 -4.66
N PHE A 189 -18.33 -4.67 -4.39
CA PHE A 189 -18.56 -6.12 -4.43
C PHE A 189 -19.57 -6.52 -3.35
N MET A 190 -19.41 -6.00 -2.13
CA MET A 190 -20.34 -6.26 -1.03
C MET A 190 -21.75 -5.74 -1.34
N LYS A 191 -21.88 -4.53 -1.90
CA LYS A 191 -23.17 -4.00 -2.38
C LYS A 191 -23.79 -4.91 -3.44
N SER A 192 -22.99 -5.41 -4.37
CA SER A 192 -23.45 -6.31 -5.44
C SER A 192 -23.90 -7.68 -4.91
N ILE A 193 -23.23 -8.21 -3.89
CA ILE A 193 -23.68 -9.43 -3.21
C ILE A 193 -25.04 -9.18 -2.54
N GLN A 194 -25.16 -8.10 -1.78
CA GLN A 194 -26.39 -7.77 -1.06
C GLN A 194 -27.58 -7.56 -1.99
N SER A 195 -27.39 -6.88 -3.12
CA SER A 195 -28.46 -6.69 -4.11
C SER A 195 -28.88 -8.00 -4.78
N ASN A 196 -27.93 -8.88 -5.10
CA ASN A 196 -28.21 -10.16 -5.77
C ASN A 196 -28.84 -11.22 -4.84
N ILE A 197 -28.49 -11.23 -3.55
CA ILE A 197 -29.15 -12.11 -2.56
C ILE A 197 -30.67 -11.85 -2.52
N ASN A 198 -31.08 -10.60 -2.71
CA ASN A 198 -32.49 -10.22 -2.69
C ASN A 198 -33.25 -10.59 -3.98
N LEU A 199 -32.54 -10.83 -5.09
CA LEU A 199 -33.16 -11.14 -6.40
C LEU A 199 -33.24 -12.65 -6.70
N ASN A 200 -32.40 -13.48 -6.08
CA ASN A 200 -32.15 -14.86 -6.52
C ASN A 200 -32.78 -15.97 -5.68
N ARG A 201 -34.00 -15.78 -5.14
CA ARG A 201 -34.68 -16.89 -4.44
C ARG A 201 -35.16 -18.02 -5.37
N ASN A 202 -35.26 -17.80 -6.69
CA ASN A 202 -35.83 -18.75 -7.65
C ASN A 202 -34.93 -19.12 -8.86
N ILE A 203 -33.64 -18.76 -8.87
CA ILE A 203 -32.75 -19.10 -10.00
C ILE A 203 -32.02 -20.42 -9.73
N LYS A 204 -32.23 -21.43 -10.58
CA LYS A 204 -31.37 -22.64 -10.62
C LYS A 204 -29.96 -22.21 -10.99
N PHE A 205 -29.06 -22.15 -10.02
CA PHE A 205 -27.64 -21.89 -10.27
C PHE A 205 -27.07 -23.05 -11.10
N LYS A 206 -26.58 -22.75 -12.32
CA LYS A 206 -25.64 -23.66 -12.98
C LYS A 206 -24.42 -23.79 -12.07
N LYS A 207 -23.91 -25.01 -11.90
CA LYS A 207 -22.65 -25.24 -11.15
C LYS A 207 -21.56 -24.40 -11.82
N ARG A 208 -20.95 -23.51 -11.05
CA ARG A 208 -19.82 -22.66 -11.49
C ARG A 208 -18.59 -23.09 -10.73
N PHE A 209 -17.53 -23.42 -11.45
CA PHE A 209 -16.22 -23.70 -10.88
C PHE A 209 -15.36 -22.43 -10.97
N ILE A 210 -14.70 -22.06 -9.88
CA ILE A 210 -13.75 -20.95 -9.84
C ILE A 210 -12.37 -21.55 -9.59
N LEU A 211 -11.48 -21.41 -10.55
CA LEU A 211 -10.10 -21.85 -10.44
C LEU A 211 -9.24 -20.67 -10.01
N PHE A 212 -8.49 -20.84 -8.93
CA PHE A 212 -7.53 -19.85 -8.47
C PHE A 212 -6.12 -20.27 -8.89
N TYR A 213 -5.42 -19.36 -9.57
CA TYR A 213 -4.05 -19.57 -9.99
C TYR A 213 -3.06 -19.10 -8.93
N PHE A 214 -2.07 -19.93 -8.63
CA PHE A 214 -0.94 -19.59 -7.76
C PHE A 214 0.36 -20.10 -8.38
N ARG A 215 1.43 -19.30 -8.31
CA ARG A 215 2.77 -19.78 -8.73
C ARG A 215 3.31 -20.73 -7.68
N ASN A 216 3.92 -21.85 -8.09
CA ASN A 216 4.61 -22.79 -7.19
C ASN A 216 5.79 -22.15 -6.38
N SER A 217 6.23 -20.96 -6.78
CA SER A 217 7.23 -20.14 -6.10
C SER A 217 6.65 -19.12 -5.10
N MET A 218 5.32 -19.04 -4.96
CA MET A 218 4.69 -18.09 -4.03
C MET A 218 5.13 -18.38 -2.59
N GLY A 219 5.35 -17.32 -1.81
CA GLY A 219 5.72 -17.40 -0.40
C GLY A 219 4.69 -18.09 0.50
N MET A 220 3.49 -18.38 -0.02
CA MET A 220 2.47 -19.17 0.67
C MET A 220 2.88 -20.64 0.84
N TYR A 221 3.75 -21.16 -0.03
CA TYR A 221 4.28 -22.53 0.04
C TYR A 221 5.55 -22.64 0.89
N LYS A 222 6.02 -21.54 1.51
CA LYS A 222 7.24 -21.51 2.34
C LYS A 222 6.91 -21.77 3.82
N SER A 223 7.79 -22.48 4.51
CA SER A 223 7.64 -22.88 5.92
C SER A 223 7.70 -21.72 6.92
N LYS A 224 7.47 -22.03 8.20
CA LYS A 224 7.78 -21.15 9.34
C LYS A 224 9.19 -20.59 9.14
N ALA A 225 9.33 -19.27 9.22
CA ALA A 225 10.63 -18.63 9.16
C ALA A 225 11.52 -19.27 10.25
N SER A 226 12.59 -19.96 9.86
CA SER A 226 13.65 -20.30 10.79
C SER A 226 14.07 -19.00 11.48
N ASN A 227 14.07 -18.98 12.81
CA ASN A 227 14.43 -17.83 13.66
C ASN A 227 15.92 -17.42 13.53
N ILE A 228 16.45 -17.32 12.31
CA ILE A 228 17.85 -16.98 12.05
C ILE A 228 17.91 -15.45 11.87
N PRO A 229 18.48 -14.69 12.82
CA PRO A 229 18.36 -13.23 12.85
C PRO A 229 19.11 -12.49 11.73
N ASN A 230 19.81 -13.18 10.82
CA ASN A 230 20.70 -12.55 9.84
C ASN A 230 20.86 -13.33 8.52
N ALA A 231 19.91 -14.21 8.16
CA ALA A 231 19.92 -14.79 6.83
C ALA A 231 19.53 -13.71 5.82
N LYS A 232 20.54 -13.03 5.25
CA LYS A 232 20.41 -12.26 4.00
C LYS A 232 19.56 -13.10 3.06
N TYR A 233 18.39 -12.58 2.69
CA TYR A 233 17.40 -13.14 1.76
C TYR A 233 17.98 -14.11 0.73
N LYS A 234 18.26 -15.32 1.18
CA LYS A 234 18.65 -16.43 0.34
C LYS A 234 17.48 -17.36 0.45
N ASP A 235 16.79 -17.50 -0.67
CA ASP A 235 15.79 -18.52 -0.97
C ASP A 235 16.29 -19.96 -0.76
N GLN A 236 17.43 -20.17 -0.07
CA GLN A 236 18.15 -21.43 -0.01
C GLN A 236 17.67 -22.36 1.10
N ASP A 237 16.97 -21.90 2.14
CA ASP A 237 16.58 -22.77 3.28
C ASP A 237 15.08 -22.74 3.62
N SER A 238 14.20 -22.62 2.62
CA SER A 238 12.79 -22.99 2.82
C SER A 238 12.57 -24.40 2.27
N GLN A 239 12.69 -25.42 3.13
CA GLN A 239 12.06 -26.71 2.83
C GLN A 239 10.58 -26.44 2.52
N SER A 240 10.19 -26.74 1.29
CA SER A 240 8.81 -26.66 0.82
C SER A 240 7.96 -27.59 1.70
N ILE A 241 7.04 -27.05 2.50
CA ILE A 241 6.10 -27.90 3.27
C ILE A 241 5.22 -28.70 2.32
N TRP A 242 4.96 -28.16 1.13
CA TRP A 242 4.11 -28.79 0.13
C TRP A 242 4.97 -29.59 -0.84
N GLU A 243 5.14 -30.87 -0.53
CA GLU A 243 5.84 -31.85 -1.35
C GLU A 243 5.29 -31.87 -2.79
N HIS A 244 3.97 -31.81 -2.93
CA HIS A 244 3.29 -31.89 -4.22
C HIS A 244 2.95 -30.54 -4.86
N LYS A 245 3.58 -29.42 -4.44
CA LYS A 245 3.24 -28.09 -5.01
C LYS A 245 3.46 -27.99 -6.51
N ASN A 246 4.46 -28.69 -7.04
CA ASN A 246 4.76 -28.70 -8.47
C ASN A 246 3.73 -29.53 -9.21
N GLN A 247 3.35 -30.69 -8.64
CA GLN A 247 2.30 -31.53 -9.21
C GLN A 247 0.97 -30.78 -9.26
N LEU A 248 0.54 -30.18 -8.14
CA LEU A 248 -0.67 -29.36 -8.08
C LEU A 248 -0.64 -28.20 -9.10
N PHE A 249 0.52 -27.56 -9.28
CA PHE A 249 0.68 -26.53 -10.29
C PHE A 249 0.45 -27.09 -11.69
N THR A 250 1.07 -28.22 -12.03
CA THR A 250 0.89 -28.91 -13.32
C THR A 250 -0.56 -29.34 -13.53
N ASP A 251 -1.14 -30.09 -12.59
CA ASP A 251 -2.52 -30.60 -12.65
C ASP A 251 -3.53 -29.47 -12.86
N LEU A 252 -3.33 -28.34 -12.18
CA LEU A 252 -4.20 -27.17 -12.34
C LEU A 252 -4.09 -26.55 -13.74
N HIS A 253 -2.90 -26.55 -14.35
CA HIS A 253 -2.74 -26.05 -15.73
C HIS A 253 -3.33 -27.00 -16.75
N GLU A 254 -3.09 -28.30 -16.60
CA GLU A 254 -3.66 -29.34 -17.46
C GLU A 254 -5.19 -29.27 -17.42
N ALA A 255 -5.78 -29.24 -16.23
CA ALA A 255 -7.23 -29.09 -16.07
C ALA A 255 -7.78 -27.79 -16.68
N ILE A 256 -7.05 -26.66 -16.57
CA ILE A 256 -7.47 -25.40 -17.21
C ILE A 256 -7.45 -25.52 -18.74
N ILE A 257 -6.44 -26.17 -19.31
CA ILE A 257 -6.31 -26.38 -20.76
C ILE A 257 -7.40 -27.31 -21.26
N GLU A 258 -7.61 -28.46 -20.60
CA GLU A 258 -8.66 -29.43 -20.94
C GLU A 258 -10.04 -28.76 -20.92
N LEU A 259 -10.36 -28.03 -19.84
CA LEU A 259 -11.63 -27.30 -19.75
C LEU A 259 -11.78 -26.23 -20.85
N ALA A 260 -10.69 -25.59 -21.29
CA ALA A 260 -10.73 -24.61 -22.36
C ALA A 260 -10.94 -25.27 -23.74
N GLU A 261 -10.42 -26.47 -23.96
CA GLU A 261 -10.64 -27.25 -25.19
C GLU A 261 -12.06 -27.84 -25.25
N GLU A 262 -12.58 -28.36 -24.13
CA GLU A 262 -13.94 -28.90 -24.04
C GLU A 262 -15.04 -27.85 -24.25
N ASN A 263 -14.74 -26.57 -23.99
CA ASN A 263 -15.69 -25.46 -24.05
C ASN A 263 -15.38 -24.47 -25.20
N ARG A 264 -14.60 -24.88 -26.20
CA ARG A 264 -14.39 -24.13 -27.45
C ARG A 264 -15.62 -24.17 -28.36
#